data_AF-A0A850ZZN6-F1
#
_entry.id   AF-A0A850ZZN6-F1
#
_cell.length_a   1.000
_cell.length_b   1.000
_cell.length_c   1.000
_cell.angle_alpha   90.00
_cell.angle_beta   90.00
_cell.angle_gamma   90.00
#
_symmetry.space_group_name_H-M   'P 1'
#
loop_
_entity.id
_entity.type
_entity.pdbx_description
1 polymer ?
#
loop_
_entity_poly.entity_id
_entity_poly.type
_entity_poly.pdbx_seq_one_letter_code
_entity_poly.pdbx_strand_id
1 'polypeptide(L)'
;FFLFNRVTDEVFNFLLVWYYCTLTIRESILISNGSRIKGWWVSHHYVSTFLSGVMLTWPDGLMYQMFRSQFLAFSIFQSCVQFLQYYYQRGCLYRLRALGERNHLDLTVEGFQSWMWRGLTFLLPFLFFGHFWQLYNAITLFGLSRHKECKEWQVFVLAFTFLLLFLGNFLTTLKVVHTKLQKNKDKMKKL
;
A
#
# COMPACT_ATOMS: atom_id res chain seq x y z
N PHE A 1 16.93 18.58 16.62
CA PHE A 1 17.83 17.43 16.42
C PHE A 1 17.11 16.39 15.58
N PHE A 2 17.21 16.45 14.25
CA PHE A 2 17.06 15.34 13.30
C PHE A 2 17.52 15.88 11.95
N LEU A 3 18.61 15.34 11.44
CA LEU A 3 19.31 15.78 10.24
C LEU A 3 18.42 15.55 9.00
N PHE A 4 17.68 16.58 8.61
CA PHE A 4 16.77 16.57 7.47
C PHE A 4 17.40 17.38 6.35
N ASN A 5 18.40 16.78 5.73
CA ASN A 5 19.09 17.37 4.58
C ASN A 5 18.30 17.02 3.32
N ARG A 6 18.11 17.99 2.40
CA ARG A 6 17.42 17.80 1.12
C ARG A 6 17.90 16.55 0.37
N VAL A 7 19.21 16.29 0.43
CA VAL A 7 19.85 15.10 -0.14
C VAL A 7 19.26 13.80 0.41
N THR A 8 18.99 13.72 1.72
CA THR A 8 18.40 12.54 2.34
C THR A 8 16.98 12.29 1.82
N ASP A 9 16.20 13.35 1.61
CA ASP A 9 14.84 13.21 1.07
C ASP A 9 14.86 12.80 -0.40
N GLU A 10 15.80 13.33 -1.19
CA GLU A 10 15.96 12.94 -2.58
C GLU A 10 16.42 11.50 -2.72
N VAL A 11 17.40 11.06 -1.91
CA VAL A 11 17.82 9.65 -1.84
C VAL A 11 16.65 8.76 -1.43
N PHE A 12 15.87 9.17 -0.44
CA PHE A 12 14.68 8.44 -0.01
C PHE A 12 13.64 8.30 -1.13
N ASN A 13 13.30 9.40 -1.82
CA ASN A 13 12.36 9.38 -2.93
C ASN A 13 12.89 8.57 -4.11
N PHE A 14 14.18 8.65 -4.41
CA PHE A 14 14.83 7.80 -5.42
C PHE A 14 14.72 6.32 -5.06
N LEU A 15 14.97 5.95 -3.81
CA LEU A 15 14.81 4.58 -3.33
C LEU A 15 13.36 4.11 -3.42
N LEU A 16 12.36 4.98 -3.17
CA LEU A 16 10.95 4.66 -3.37
C LEU A 16 10.63 4.37 -4.84
N VAL A 17 11.11 5.21 -5.76
CA VAL A 17 10.96 4.98 -7.21
C VAL A 17 11.57 3.64 -7.59
N TRP A 18 12.82 3.40 -7.19
CA TRP A 18 13.52 2.15 -7.45
C TRP A 18 12.78 0.94 -6.89
N TYR A 19 12.27 1.04 -5.66
CA TYR A 19 11.51 -0.01 -5.00
C TYR A 19 10.24 -0.36 -5.77
N TYR A 20 9.39 0.62 -6.08
CA TYR A 20 8.14 0.36 -6.80
C TYR A 20 8.35 -0.09 -8.25
N CYS A 21 9.40 0.41 -8.93
CA CYS A 21 9.83 -0.12 -10.23
C CYS A 21 10.19 -1.61 -10.12
N THR A 22 11.00 -1.98 -9.13
CA THR A 22 11.43 -3.37 -8.92
C THR A 22 10.24 -4.28 -8.63
N LEU A 23 9.29 -3.84 -7.81
CA LEU A 23 8.05 -4.57 -7.55
C LEU A 23 7.24 -4.79 -8.83
N THR A 24 7.10 -3.74 -9.65
CA THR A 24 6.37 -3.78 -10.92
C THR A 24 6.97 -4.77 -11.89
N ILE A 25 8.30 -4.77 -12.03
CA ILE A 25 9.04 -5.73 -12.88
C ILE A 25 8.83 -7.16 -12.36
N ARG A 26 9.01 -7.36 -11.05
CA ARG A 26 8.81 -8.67 -10.41
C ARG A 26 7.40 -9.21 -10.66
N GLU A 27 6.37 -8.37 -10.50
CA GLU A 27 4.98 -8.80 -10.76
C GLU A 27 4.72 -9.10 -12.23
N SER A 28 5.29 -8.32 -13.14
CA SER A 28 5.21 -8.58 -14.58
C SER A 28 5.82 -9.95 -14.94
N ILE A 29 6.97 -10.29 -14.36
CA ILE A 29 7.61 -11.62 -14.51
C ILE A 29 6.70 -12.72 -13.95
N LEU A 30 6.11 -12.52 -12.76
CA LEU A 30 5.20 -13.50 -12.17
C LEU A 30 3.97 -13.75 -13.05
N ILE A 31 3.39 -12.70 -13.65
CA ILE A 31 2.26 -12.81 -14.57
C ILE A 31 2.67 -13.57 -15.83
N SER A 32 3.83 -13.25 -16.40
CA SER A 32 4.39 -13.98 -17.56
C SER A 32 4.63 -15.46 -17.26
N ASN A 33 4.96 -15.80 -16.00
CA ASN A 33 5.13 -17.18 -15.53
C ASN A 33 3.80 -17.86 -15.11
N GLY A 34 2.65 -17.24 -15.40
CA GLY A 34 1.32 -17.83 -15.18
C GLY A 34 0.65 -17.49 -13.84
N SER A 35 1.22 -16.59 -13.03
CA SER A 35 0.60 -16.13 -11.79
C SER A 35 -0.64 -15.28 -12.06
N ARG A 36 -1.76 -15.60 -11.40
CA ARG A 36 -3.02 -14.83 -11.49
C ARG A 36 -3.06 -13.74 -10.43
N ILE A 37 -2.36 -12.64 -10.67
CA ILE A 37 -2.38 -11.45 -9.81
C ILE A 37 -3.58 -10.57 -10.19
N LYS A 38 -4.26 -9.97 -9.21
CA LYS A 38 -5.38 -9.05 -9.53
C LYS A 38 -4.83 -7.77 -10.15
N GLY A 39 -5.46 -7.33 -11.25
CA GLY A 39 -5.00 -6.16 -12.02
C GLY A 39 -4.80 -4.90 -11.19
N TRP A 40 -5.68 -4.60 -10.22
CA TRP A 40 -5.51 -3.42 -9.37
C TRP A 40 -4.15 -3.39 -8.65
N TRP A 41 -3.67 -4.52 -8.11
CA TRP A 41 -2.41 -4.53 -7.35
C TRP A 41 -1.22 -4.20 -8.26
N VAL A 42 -1.24 -4.70 -9.49
CA VAL A 42 -0.25 -4.36 -10.50
C VAL A 42 -0.31 -2.88 -10.84
N SER A 43 -1.51 -2.37 -11.18
CA SER A 43 -1.73 -0.95 -11.47
C SER A 43 -1.32 -0.03 -10.32
N HIS A 44 -1.57 -0.43 -9.08
CA HIS A 44 -1.17 0.29 -7.87
C HIS A 44 0.34 0.53 -7.81
N HIS A 45 1.17 -0.42 -8.25
CA HIS A 45 2.63 -0.27 -8.22
C HIS A 45 3.10 0.71 -9.30
N TYR A 46 2.48 0.68 -10.48
CA TYR A 46 2.73 1.68 -11.53
C TYR A 46 2.38 3.09 -11.06
N VAL A 47 1.19 3.26 -10.46
CA VAL A 47 0.75 4.56 -9.92
C VAL A 47 1.65 5.03 -8.78
N SER A 48 2.11 4.13 -7.91
CA SER A 48 3.02 4.48 -6.82
C SER A 48 4.41 4.87 -7.32
N THR A 49 4.90 4.21 -8.38
CA THR A 49 6.16 4.59 -9.07
C THR A 49 6.05 6.01 -9.62
N PHE A 50 4.94 6.31 -10.30
CA PHE A 50 4.66 7.65 -10.82
C PHE A 50 4.59 8.69 -9.69
N LEU A 51 3.86 8.40 -8.61
CA LEU A 51 3.76 9.27 -7.42
C LEU A 51 5.16 9.60 -6.85
N SER A 52 5.99 8.58 -6.63
CA SER A 52 7.36 8.77 -6.12
C SER A 52 8.24 9.54 -7.10
N GLY A 53 8.06 9.34 -8.41
CA GLY A 53 8.77 10.09 -9.44
C GLY A 53 8.40 11.58 -9.42
N VAL A 54 7.10 11.89 -9.33
CA VAL A 54 6.64 13.28 -9.20
C VAL A 54 7.17 13.92 -7.92
N MET A 55 7.17 13.19 -6.79
CA MET A 55 7.74 13.67 -5.52
C MET A 55 9.24 13.96 -5.61
N LEU A 56 10.00 13.12 -6.33
CA LEU A 56 11.44 13.33 -6.58
C LEU A 56 11.69 14.60 -7.40
N THR A 57 10.84 14.90 -8.38
CA THR A 57 10.95 16.10 -9.21
C THR A 57 10.41 17.37 -8.55
N TRP A 58 9.87 17.29 -7.33
CA TRP A 58 9.33 18.45 -6.63
C TRP A 58 10.50 19.30 -6.07
N PRO A 59 10.68 20.54 -6.58
CA PRO A 59 11.73 21.43 -6.07
C PRO A 59 11.51 21.80 -4.59
N ASP A 60 12.57 22.27 -3.94
CA ASP A 60 12.51 22.71 -2.56
C ASP A 60 11.79 24.07 -2.45
N GLY A 61 10.47 24.02 -2.29
CA GLY A 61 9.59 25.19 -2.16
C GLY A 61 8.80 25.18 -0.85
N LEU A 62 8.05 26.26 -0.60
CA LEU A 62 7.21 26.39 0.60
C LEU A 62 6.19 25.25 0.71
N MET A 63 5.52 24.91 -0.40
CA MET A 63 4.52 23.84 -0.43
C MET A 63 5.15 22.47 -0.17
N TYR A 64 6.36 22.23 -0.70
CA TYR A 64 7.13 21.01 -0.43
C TYR A 64 7.40 20.87 1.06
N GLN A 65 7.94 21.90 1.71
CA GLN A 65 8.27 21.87 3.14
C GLN A 65 7.04 21.66 4.04
N MET A 66 5.89 22.23 3.66
CA MET A 66 4.63 22.02 4.39
C MET A 66 4.14 20.56 4.30
N PHE A 67 4.27 19.92 3.14
CA PHE A 67 3.79 18.55 2.93
C PHE A 67 4.80 17.46 3.32
N ARG A 68 6.09 17.78 3.30
CA ARG A 68 7.22 16.87 3.50
C ARG A 68 7.10 16.01 4.75
N SER A 69 6.85 16.61 5.91
CA SER A 69 6.74 15.87 7.17
C SER A 69 5.58 14.86 7.14
N GLN A 70 4.43 15.27 6.58
CA GLN A 70 3.27 14.41 6.41
C GLN A 70 3.55 13.25 5.45
N PHE A 71 4.27 13.50 4.35
CA PHE A 71 4.68 12.46 3.40
C PHE A 71 5.66 11.45 4.01
N LEU A 72 6.65 11.92 4.76
CA LEU A 72 7.63 11.04 5.43
C LEU A 72 6.95 10.15 6.47
N ALA A 73 6.08 10.73 7.31
CA ALA A 73 5.30 9.99 8.30
C ALA A 73 4.41 8.93 7.64
N PHE A 74 3.72 9.30 6.55
CA PHE A 74 2.92 8.38 5.75
C PHE A 74 3.78 7.25 5.16
N SER A 75 4.98 7.56 4.67
CA SER A 75 5.86 6.56 4.05
C SER A 75 6.43 5.57 5.05
N ILE A 76 6.79 6.03 6.26
CA ILE A 76 7.18 5.15 7.38
C ILE A 76 6.01 4.23 7.74
N PHE A 77 4.81 4.80 7.91
CA PHE A 77 3.60 4.01 8.19
C PHE A 77 3.34 2.96 7.10
N GLN A 78 3.40 3.35 5.82
CA GLN A 78 3.25 2.43 4.68
C GLN A 78 4.28 1.30 4.71
N SER A 79 5.53 1.60 5.08
CA SER A 79 6.59 0.59 5.15
C SER A 79 6.30 -0.46 6.23
N CYS A 80 5.77 -0.02 7.39
CA CYS A 80 5.28 -0.92 8.42
C CYS A 80 4.11 -1.79 7.92
N VAL A 81 3.14 -1.19 7.22
CA VAL A 81 2.01 -1.94 6.64
C VAL A 81 2.47 -2.95 5.59
N GLN A 82 3.42 -2.59 4.73
CA GLN A 82 4.00 -3.49 3.74
C GLN A 82 4.70 -4.68 4.39
N PHE A 83 5.42 -4.46 5.50
CA PHE A 83 6.01 -5.55 6.28
C PHE A 83 4.94 -6.50 6.80
N LEU A 84 3.86 -5.98 7.39
CA LEU A 84 2.72 -6.80 7.84
C LEU A 84 2.07 -7.56 6.68
N GLN A 85 1.84 -6.91 5.54
CA GLN A 85 1.31 -7.53 4.33
C GLN A 85 2.22 -8.66 3.82
N TYR A 86 3.54 -8.47 3.84
CA TYR A 86 4.51 -9.47 3.42
C TYR A 86 4.41 -10.75 4.25
N TYR A 87 4.40 -10.66 5.58
CA TYR A 87 4.24 -11.85 6.43
C TYR A 87 2.88 -12.51 6.23
N TYR A 88 1.81 -11.72 6.11
CA TYR A 88 0.46 -12.24 5.85
C TYR A 88 0.41 -13.03 4.53
N GLN A 89 0.97 -12.47 3.44
CA GLN A 89 1.03 -13.12 2.14
C GLN A 89 1.90 -14.38 2.18
N ARG A 90 3.07 -14.33 2.83
CA ARG A 90 3.96 -15.48 3.01
C ARG A 90 3.26 -16.62 3.74
N GLY A 91 2.52 -16.32 4.80
CA GLY A 91 1.73 -17.30 5.55
C GLY A 91 0.59 -17.91 4.72
N CYS A 92 -0.07 -17.11 3.88
CA CYS A 92 -1.11 -17.62 2.98
C CYS A 92 -0.54 -18.52 1.88
N LEU A 93 0.60 -18.15 1.28
CA LEU A 93 1.28 -18.96 0.26
C LEU A 93 1.79 -20.29 0.83
N TYR A 94 2.40 -20.26 2.02
CA TYR A 94 2.84 -21.46 2.71
C TYR A 94 1.68 -22.43 2.93
N ARG A 95 0.52 -21.93 3.36
CA ARG A 95 -0.69 -22.75 3.54
C ARG A 95 -1.19 -23.34 2.23
N LEU A 96 -1.20 -22.58 1.14
CA LEU A 96 -1.59 -23.10 -0.18
C LEU A 96 -0.65 -24.22 -0.65
N ARG A 97 0.66 -24.10 -0.39
CA ARG A 97 1.65 -25.16 -0.67
C ARG A 97 1.44 -26.39 0.23
N ALA A 98 1.23 -26.19 1.53
CA ALA A 98 0.97 -27.27 2.47
C ALA A 98 -0.36 -28.01 2.22
N LEU A 99 -1.36 -27.33 1.66
CA LEU A 99 -2.60 -27.97 1.20
C LEU A 99 -2.45 -28.70 -0.14
N GLY A 100 -1.28 -28.59 -0.79
CA GLY A 100 -0.91 -29.25 -2.04
C GLY A 100 -0.09 -30.53 -1.90
N GLU A 101 0.35 -30.91 -0.70
CA GLU A 101 0.94 -32.21 -0.40
C GLU A 101 0.37 -32.76 0.92
N ARG A 102 -0.02 -34.04 0.92
CA ARG A 102 -0.39 -34.78 2.13
C ARG A 102 0.75 -34.69 3.13
N ASN A 103 0.51 -34.13 4.31
CA ASN A 103 0.61 -34.89 5.56
C ASN A 103 0.07 -34.11 6.77
N HIS A 104 -0.52 -34.91 7.63
CA HIS A 104 -1.12 -34.60 8.92
C HIS A 104 -0.09 -33.92 9.83
N LEU A 105 -0.16 -32.61 9.99
CA LEU A 105 0.49 -31.93 11.11
C LEU A 105 -0.29 -30.67 11.45
N ASP A 106 -1.28 -30.91 12.31
CA ASP A 106 -1.91 -29.90 13.14
C ASP A 106 -0.79 -29.18 13.92
N LEU A 107 -0.54 -27.93 13.55
CA LEU A 107 0.15 -26.99 14.43
C LEU A 107 -0.93 -26.08 15.02
N THR A 108 -1.44 -26.53 16.16
CA THR A 108 -2.24 -25.80 17.14
C THR A 108 -1.43 -24.65 17.74
N VAL A 109 -1.04 -23.70 16.89
CA VAL A 109 -0.82 -22.34 17.38
C VAL A 109 -2.19 -21.69 17.22
N GLU A 110 -3.07 -21.91 18.18
CA GLU A 110 -4.25 -21.07 18.39
C GLU A 110 -3.82 -19.98 19.37
N GLY A 111 -3.70 -18.75 18.89
CA GLY A 111 -3.20 -17.63 19.67
C GLY A 111 -3.09 -16.35 18.85
N PHE A 112 -2.74 -15.24 19.52
CA PHE A 112 -2.59 -13.93 18.88
C PHE A 112 -1.66 -13.95 17.68
N GLN A 113 -0.54 -14.68 17.75
CA GLN A 113 0.42 -14.81 16.66
C GLN A 113 -0.17 -15.53 15.43
N SER A 114 -1.04 -16.51 15.65
CA SER A 114 -1.78 -17.18 14.59
C SER A 114 -2.87 -16.29 14.01
N TRP A 115 -3.64 -15.58 14.84
CA TRP A 115 -4.62 -14.60 14.38
C TRP A 115 -3.98 -13.43 13.62
N MET A 116 -2.83 -12.93 14.07
CA MET A 116 -2.05 -11.84 13.47
C MET A 116 -1.51 -12.22 12.08
N TRP A 117 -0.97 -13.44 11.94
CA TRP A 117 -0.35 -13.90 10.69
C TRP A 117 -1.28 -14.71 9.77
N ARG A 118 -2.43 -15.20 10.27
CA ARG A 118 -3.45 -15.94 9.49
C ARG A 118 -4.72 -15.11 9.23
N GLY A 119 -5.03 -14.13 10.08
CA GLY A 119 -6.27 -13.35 10.04
C GLY A 119 -6.15 -12.09 9.17
N LEU A 120 -6.92 -12.04 8.08
CA LEU A 120 -7.08 -10.79 7.32
C LEU A 120 -7.68 -9.67 8.19
N THR A 121 -8.50 -10.05 9.18
CA THR A 121 -9.15 -9.13 10.13
C THR A 121 -8.18 -8.33 10.97
N PHE A 122 -6.99 -8.85 11.30
CA PHE A 122 -5.95 -8.08 11.97
C PHE A 122 -5.37 -6.99 11.06
N LEU A 123 -5.16 -7.32 9.79
CA LEU A 123 -4.54 -6.42 8.81
C LEU A 123 -5.49 -5.30 8.35
N LEU A 124 -6.80 -5.56 8.32
CA LEU A 124 -7.81 -4.63 7.79
C LEU A 124 -7.81 -3.24 8.46
N PRO A 125 -7.78 -3.10 9.79
CA PRO A 125 -7.69 -1.79 10.45
C PRO A 125 -6.51 -0.95 9.95
N PHE A 126 -5.32 -1.54 9.83
CA PHE A 126 -4.13 -0.86 9.33
C PHE A 126 -4.27 -0.45 7.87
N LEU A 127 -4.88 -1.31 7.04
CA LEU A 127 -5.14 -0.99 5.64
C LEU A 127 -6.13 0.17 5.50
N PHE A 128 -7.26 0.13 6.19
CA PHE A 128 -8.26 1.20 6.15
C PHE A 128 -7.68 2.51 6.65
N PHE A 129 -6.93 2.48 7.75
CA PHE A 129 -6.24 3.67 8.24
C PHE A 129 -5.26 4.23 7.20
N GLY A 130 -4.48 3.37 6.55
CA GLY A 130 -3.60 3.77 5.44
C GLY A 130 -4.36 4.41 4.27
N HIS A 131 -5.52 3.86 3.90
CA HIS A 131 -6.35 4.40 2.83
C HIS A 131 -6.92 5.78 3.22
N PHE A 132 -7.43 5.93 4.44
CA PHE A 132 -7.90 7.25 4.92
C PHE A 132 -6.77 8.26 5.00
N TRP A 133 -5.55 7.84 5.34
CA TRP A 133 -4.38 8.72 5.27
C TRP A 133 -4.07 9.13 3.82
N GLN A 134 -4.20 8.23 2.83
CA GLN A 134 -4.08 8.60 1.42
C GLN A 134 -5.11 9.68 1.02
N LEU A 135 -6.36 9.55 1.48
CA LEU A 135 -7.39 10.58 1.26
C LEU A 135 -7.02 11.90 1.95
N TYR A 136 -6.54 11.84 3.19
CA TYR A 136 -6.08 13.03 3.92
C TYR A 136 -4.95 13.73 3.17
N ASN A 137 -3.95 12.99 2.66
CA ASN A 137 -2.89 13.54 1.82
C ASN A 137 -3.43 14.21 0.56
N ALA A 138 -4.40 13.58 -0.12
CA ALA A 138 -5.04 14.15 -1.30
C ALA A 138 -5.75 15.48 -0.96
N ILE A 139 -6.52 15.52 0.13
CA ILE A 139 -7.24 16.74 0.56
C ILE A 139 -6.26 17.85 0.93
N THR A 140 -5.20 17.54 1.70
CA THR A 140 -4.15 18.52 2.04
C THR A 140 -3.53 19.10 0.76
N LEU A 141 -3.13 18.24 -0.18
CA LEU A 141 -2.51 18.68 -1.44
C LEU A 141 -3.48 19.46 -2.33
N PHE A 142 -4.77 19.13 -2.38
CA PHE A 142 -5.77 19.94 -3.07
C PHE A 142 -5.99 21.30 -2.42
N GLY A 143 -5.87 21.39 -1.09
CA GLY A 143 -5.86 22.66 -0.36
C GLY A 143 -4.64 23.50 -0.73
N LEU A 144 -3.46 22.89 -0.74
CA LEU A 144 -2.20 23.54 -1.12
C LEU A 144 -2.19 23.97 -2.60
N SER A 145 -2.77 23.17 -3.50
CA SER A 145 -2.82 23.49 -4.94
C SER A 145 -3.71 24.70 -5.25
N ARG A 146 -4.63 25.05 -4.34
CA ARG A 146 -5.50 26.23 -4.46
C ARG A 146 -4.89 27.48 -3.83
N HIS A 147 -3.72 27.37 -3.20
CA HIS A 147 -3.02 28.50 -2.59
C HIS A 147 -2.50 29.45 -3.68
N LYS A 148 -2.63 30.77 -3.48
CA LYS A 148 -2.28 31.79 -4.49
C LYS A 148 -0.80 31.77 -4.91
N GLU A 149 0.05 31.20 -4.08
CA GLU A 149 1.50 31.09 -4.29
C GLU A 149 1.92 29.74 -4.89
N CYS A 150 0.97 28.82 -5.10
CA CYS A 150 1.26 27.52 -5.68
C CYS A 150 1.51 27.67 -7.18
N LYS A 151 2.77 27.62 -7.59
CA LYS A 151 3.20 27.58 -9.01
C LYS A 151 3.59 26.17 -9.47
N GLU A 152 3.66 25.22 -8.54
CA GLU A 152 4.20 23.88 -8.75
C GLU A 152 3.10 22.93 -9.20
N TRP A 153 3.21 22.43 -10.44
CA TRP A 153 2.25 21.48 -11.00
C TRP A 153 2.25 20.13 -10.27
N GLN A 154 3.38 19.78 -9.63
CA GLN A 154 3.56 18.57 -8.84
C GLN A 154 2.49 18.44 -7.75
N VAL A 155 2.12 19.55 -7.09
CA VAL A 155 1.14 19.55 -6.00
C VAL A 155 -0.21 19.00 -6.48
N PHE A 156 -0.69 19.50 -7.63
CA PHE A 156 -1.96 19.10 -8.19
C PHE A 156 -1.94 17.64 -8.68
N VAL A 157 -0.87 17.24 -9.37
CA VAL A 157 -0.72 15.87 -9.87
C VAL A 157 -0.61 14.87 -8.72
N LEU A 158 0.12 15.19 -7.65
CA LEU A 158 0.20 14.35 -6.46
C LEU A 158 -1.15 14.25 -5.75
N ALA A 159 -1.91 15.36 -5.65
CA ALA A 159 -3.25 15.35 -5.07
C ALA A 159 -4.17 14.36 -5.81
N PHE A 160 -4.18 14.43 -7.14
CA PHE A 160 -4.95 13.53 -7.98
C PHE A 160 -4.48 12.07 -7.86
N THR A 161 -3.16 11.85 -7.83
CA THR A 161 -2.57 10.51 -7.74
C THR A 161 -2.89 9.84 -6.40
N PHE A 162 -2.80 10.59 -5.28
CA PHE A 162 -3.22 10.09 -3.97
C PHE A 162 -4.72 9.77 -3.92
N LEU A 163 -5.56 10.57 -4.58
CA LEU A 163 -6.99 10.30 -4.68
C LEU A 163 -7.28 9.01 -5.46
N LEU A 164 -6.60 8.80 -6.59
CA LEU A 164 -6.71 7.58 -7.39
C LEU A 164 -6.30 6.35 -6.58
N LEU A 165 -5.16 6.43 -5.88
CA LEU A 165 -4.69 5.37 -4.98
C LEU A 165 -5.71 5.07 -3.89
N PHE A 166 -6.24 6.10 -3.23
CA PHE A 166 -7.27 5.94 -2.21
C PHE A 166 -8.49 5.19 -2.77
N LEU A 167 -9.07 5.67 -3.86
CA LEU A 167 -10.28 5.10 -4.44
C LEU A 167 -10.08 3.63 -4.81
N GLY A 168 -9.02 3.31 -5.55
CA GLY A 168 -8.82 1.94 -5.98
C GLY A 168 -8.42 1.00 -4.83
N ASN A 169 -7.64 1.46 -3.86
CA ASN A 169 -7.28 0.66 -2.69
C ASN A 169 -8.50 0.39 -1.79
N PHE A 170 -9.30 1.42 -1.55
CA PHE A 170 -10.51 1.35 -0.74
C PHE A 170 -11.56 0.43 -1.38
N LEU A 171 -11.88 0.63 -2.66
CA LEU A 171 -12.83 -0.20 -3.40
C LEU A 171 -12.37 -1.66 -3.49
N THR A 172 -11.08 -1.90 -3.74
CA THR A 172 -10.53 -3.26 -3.81
C THR A 172 -10.60 -3.94 -2.44
N THR A 173 -10.29 -3.22 -1.36
CA THR A 173 -10.38 -3.75 0.01
C THR A 173 -11.83 -4.06 0.37
N LEU A 174 -12.77 -3.17 0.09
CA LEU A 174 -14.21 -3.39 0.29
C LEU A 174 -14.70 -4.63 -0.47
N LYS A 175 -14.31 -4.78 -1.73
CA LYS A 175 -14.67 -5.95 -2.54
C LYS A 175 -14.15 -7.24 -1.89
N VAL A 176 -12.92 -7.25 -1.40
CA VAL A 176 -12.34 -8.42 -0.70
C VAL A 176 -13.08 -8.74 0.60
N VAL A 177 -13.41 -7.72 1.39
CA VAL A 177 -14.17 -7.88 2.64
C VAL A 177 -15.56 -8.44 2.33
N HIS A 178 -16.26 -7.86 1.37
CA HIS A 178 -17.60 -8.30 0.96
C HIS A 178 -17.62 -9.75 0.48
N THR A 179 -16.70 -10.13 -0.42
CA THR A 179 -16.58 -11.52 -0.88
C THR A 179 -16.30 -12.50 0.27
N LYS A 180 -15.49 -12.10 1.26
CA LYS A 180 -15.23 -12.94 2.44
C LYS A 180 -16.43 -13.07 3.35
N LEU A 181 -17.17 -11.98 3.58
CA LEU A 181 -18.39 -12.00 4.38
C LEU A 181 -19.46 -12.89 3.73
N GLN A 182 -19.63 -12.81 2.41
CA GLN A 182 -20.54 -13.70 1.67
C GLN A 182 -20.12 -15.16 1.81
N LYS A 183 -18.83 -15.48 1.58
CA LYS A 183 -18.32 -16.85 1.73
C LYS A 183 -18.51 -17.42 3.14
N ASN A 184 -18.38 -16.59 4.18
CA ASN A 184 -18.62 -17.00 5.56
C ASN A 184 -20.12 -17.25 5.83
N LYS A 185 -21.01 -16.39 5.31
CA LYS A 185 -22.46 -16.60 5.39
C LYS A 185 -22.88 -17.91 4.70
N ASP A 186 -22.33 -18.20 3.53
CA ASP A 186 -22.65 -19.43 2.79
C ASP A 186 -22.14 -20.69 3.49
N LYS A 187 -21.00 -20.61 4.19
CA LYS A 187 -20.50 -21.71 5.03
C LYS A 187 -21.41 -21.96 6.23
N MET A 188 -21.87 -20.91 6.90
CA MET A 188 -22.79 -21.03 8.04
C MET A 188 -24.15 -21.59 7.63
N LYS A 189 -24.62 -21.34 6.40
CA LYS A 189 -25.88 -21.91 5.88
C LYS A 189 -25.77 -23.40 5.48
N LYS A 190 -24.54 -23.91 5.31
CA LYS A 190 -24.27 -25.32 4.95
C LYS A 190 -23.97 -26.21 6.16
N LEU A 191 -23.80 -25.59 7.34
CA LEU A 191 -23.70 -26.27 8.63
C LEU A 191 -25.10 -26.41 9.23
#